data_AF-G7E4B6-F1
#
_entry.id   AF-G7E4B6-F1
#
_cell.length_a   1.000
_cell.length_b   1.000
_cell.length_c   1.000
_cell.angle_alpha   90.00
_cell.angle_beta   90.00
_cell.angle_gamma   90.00
#
_symmetry.space_group_name_H-M   'P 1'
#
loop_
_entity.id
_entity.type
_entity.pdbx_description
1 polymer ?
#
loop_
_entity_poly.entity_id
_entity_poly.type
_entity_poly.pdbx_seq_one_letter_code
_entity_poly.pdbx_strand_id
1 'polypeptide(L)'
;MRGLPEQRTSQPSRRRHVLACAGIISLAFGLLLTISGADDAPETRPATPWQWVSAGAALMRQEIDITDLLDVHAWRLSIPGHRYAQGRATQVDMVSFLESQVGRPRKGRPIWTVIGGGFYLREVVPQLVAYLDALKRPDRTDSFKRPPGPKLGGEPDQVFRKLSAADTPRPSLLVLCLDEACMSTCALSGLMCYIFDKIEDLPERYRESRRNNEIEYRSIGWQKSRALSDLARAGYSAICSDLDVFFQGNIFEYLHDIDNGRFDIQMQDEGGDSLNIGFFAQRGTEAVADLWQSIAHQVSEDDAWDQPAVNEYLGAAELRTGNHTFWPPLSSFTGLTGLQVYVIDKARVWGRTMGWTPPASVVALHLTCTGKKELKVYDAKESAFWQDVDHYYTDPPRILTIGALAGDGEAVSRQLKVMLALANATDRAFVPPSQIYITSDLPGLSDAEFHHFEKAGKWPPTRAQRLADADKTDFELLKKPAVYHRRFASTVDIVKLFNQSAVTIFEPSYLRNALHYSDGDASRLRQRHLDSMLLHSYQHTLETLSSEPYLSAPVVTIMDHNNIDRFEAPEGATDVPMCRAIETVQGCGTLCL
;
A
#
# COMPACT_ATOMS: atom_id res chain seq x y z
N MET A 1 23.83 -41.62 -42.00
CA MET A 1 24.32 -41.21 -43.34
C MET A 1 25.18 -39.95 -43.16
N ARG A 2 26.49 -40.10 -43.43
CA ARG A 2 27.50 -39.13 -43.95
C ARG A 2 27.23 -37.61 -43.78
N GLY A 3 28.12 -36.77 -43.25
CA GLY A 3 29.55 -36.94 -42.92
C GLY A 3 30.17 -35.72 -42.20
N LEU A 4 31.37 -35.96 -41.67
CA LEU A 4 32.41 -35.01 -41.23
C LEU A 4 33.15 -34.42 -42.48
N PRO A 5 34.15 -33.49 -42.41
CA PRO A 5 34.92 -33.01 -41.23
C PRO A 5 35.38 -31.52 -41.22
N GLU A 6 36.09 -31.15 -40.13
CA GLU A 6 37.25 -30.22 -40.03
C GLU A 6 37.05 -28.70 -40.28
N GLN A 7 37.75 -27.76 -39.64
CA GLN A 7 39.10 -27.78 -39.06
C GLN A 7 39.28 -26.60 -38.08
N ARG A 8 40.03 -26.83 -36.99
CA ARG A 8 40.63 -25.78 -36.14
C ARG A 8 41.83 -25.14 -36.85
N THR A 9 42.02 -23.83 -36.68
CA THR A 9 43.35 -23.22 -36.59
C THR A 9 43.34 -22.06 -35.60
N SER A 10 44.51 -21.79 -35.05
CA SER A 10 44.79 -21.21 -33.76
C SER A 10 45.65 -19.94 -33.86
N GLN A 11 45.50 -19.06 -32.86
CA GLN A 11 46.52 -18.15 -32.29
C GLN A 11 46.97 -16.91 -33.09
N PRO A 12 47.70 -15.92 -32.50
CA PRO A 12 47.61 -15.32 -31.15
C PRO A 12 47.89 -13.78 -31.11
N SER A 13 47.85 -13.21 -29.89
CA SER A 13 48.60 -12.02 -29.41
C SER A 13 48.00 -10.64 -29.77
N ARG A 14 48.00 -9.59 -28.92
CA ARG A 14 49.06 -9.07 -28.03
C ARG A 14 48.45 -8.21 -26.89
N ARG A 15 49.08 -8.30 -25.71
CA ARG A 15 49.04 -7.32 -24.62
C ARG A 15 49.64 -5.98 -25.06
N ARG A 16 49.14 -4.86 -24.49
CA ARG A 16 49.97 -3.78 -23.90
C ARG A 16 49.15 -2.90 -22.95
N HIS A 17 49.68 -2.74 -21.75
CA HIS A 17 49.31 -1.72 -20.75
C HIS A 17 49.90 -0.36 -21.12
N VAL A 18 49.25 0.75 -20.70
CA VAL A 18 49.78 2.00 -20.10
C VAL A 18 48.52 2.78 -19.63
N LEU A 19 48.16 2.89 -18.34
CA LEU A 19 48.58 3.82 -17.27
C LEU A 19 48.32 5.33 -17.51
N ALA A 20 47.49 5.90 -16.61
CA ALA A 20 47.45 7.26 -16.09
C ALA A 20 47.00 8.44 -16.99
N CYS A 21 45.93 9.12 -16.58
CA CYS A 21 45.99 10.52 -16.10
C CYS A 21 44.66 10.94 -15.47
N ALA A 22 44.72 11.30 -14.19
CA ALA A 22 43.71 12.06 -13.48
C ALA A 22 43.94 13.57 -13.72
N GLY A 23 42.86 14.36 -13.77
CA GLY A 23 42.92 15.80 -13.48
C GLY A 23 42.23 16.70 -14.49
N ILE A 24 41.41 17.60 -13.91
CA ILE A 24 40.99 18.91 -14.44
C ILE A 24 39.78 18.91 -15.39
N ILE A 25 38.56 18.86 -14.82
CA ILE A 25 37.42 19.68 -15.31
C ILE A 25 36.61 20.14 -14.09
N SER A 26 37.03 21.24 -13.49
CA SER A 26 36.26 22.01 -12.50
C SER A 26 36.65 23.46 -12.67
N LEU A 27 36.24 24.07 -13.79
CA LEU A 27 36.15 25.52 -14.01
C LEU A 27 35.76 25.76 -15.48
N ALA A 28 34.45 25.86 -15.78
CA ALA A 28 33.90 26.55 -16.97
C ALA A 28 32.37 26.35 -17.10
N PHE A 29 31.60 26.57 -16.03
CA PHE A 29 30.14 26.69 -16.14
C PHE A 29 29.64 27.88 -15.31
N GLY A 30 30.25 29.04 -15.58
CA GLY A 30 29.86 30.31 -15.01
C GLY A 30 30.27 31.41 -15.96
N LEU A 31 29.55 31.52 -17.08
CA LEU A 31 29.43 32.67 -17.98
C LEU A 31 28.99 32.15 -19.35
N LEU A 32 27.68 32.13 -19.59
CA LEU A 32 27.00 32.34 -20.89
C LEU A 32 25.52 32.01 -20.71
N LEU A 33 24.79 32.93 -20.04
CA LEU A 33 23.35 32.99 -20.13
C LEU A 33 22.98 34.45 -20.41
N THR A 34 22.87 34.77 -21.71
CA THR A 34 21.94 35.79 -22.22
C THR A 34 21.74 35.57 -23.73
N ILE A 35 20.46 35.57 -24.14
CA ILE A 35 19.88 35.85 -25.47
C ILE A 35 19.46 34.63 -26.34
N SER A 36 18.15 34.34 -26.21
CA SER A 36 17.09 34.09 -27.22
C SER A 36 17.28 33.14 -28.41
N GLY A 37 16.24 32.33 -28.66
CA GLY A 37 15.74 32.07 -30.02
C GLY A 37 15.20 30.66 -30.28
N ALA A 38 13.87 30.58 -30.39
CA ALA A 38 13.02 29.74 -31.27
C ALA A 38 13.36 28.26 -31.57
N ASP A 39 12.30 27.44 -31.40
CA ASP A 39 11.87 26.27 -32.19
C ASP A 39 12.90 25.23 -32.65
N ASP A 40 12.86 24.04 -32.04
CA ASP A 40 12.64 22.77 -32.76
C ASP A 40 12.40 21.59 -31.79
N ALA A 41 11.60 20.63 -32.26
CA ALA A 41 10.94 19.55 -31.53
C ALA A 41 11.85 18.59 -30.73
N PRO A 42 11.36 17.94 -29.66
CA PRO A 42 12.07 16.82 -29.06
C PRO A 42 11.66 15.49 -29.72
N GLU A 43 12.60 14.88 -30.43
CA GLU A 43 12.57 13.44 -30.70
C GLU A 43 12.59 12.68 -29.37
N THR A 44 11.46 12.07 -29.02
CA THR A 44 11.35 11.17 -27.87
C THR A 44 12.02 9.84 -28.20
N ARG A 45 13.22 9.60 -27.66
CA ARG A 45 13.79 8.25 -27.59
C ARG A 45 12.92 7.37 -26.68
N PRO A 46 12.63 6.11 -27.06
CA PRO A 46 11.85 5.21 -26.22
C PRO A 46 12.64 4.84 -24.95
N ALA A 47 11.95 4.97 -23.83
CA ALA A 47 12.34 4.45 -22.52
C ALA A 47 12.62 2.93 -22.60
N THR A 48 13.80 2.50 -22.16
CA THR A 48 14.13 1.07 -22.03
C THR A 48 13.48 0.46 -20.77
N PRO A 49 13.19 -0.86 -20.74
CA PRO A 49 12.59 -1.58 -19.61
C PRO A 49 13.26 -1.35 -18.24
N TRP A 50 14.52 -0.94 -18.21
CA TRP A 50 15.27 -0.58 -17.00
C TRP A 50 14.70 0.61 -16.21
N GLN A 51 13.88 1.48 -16.81
CA GLN A 51 13.30 2.62 -16.10
C GLN A 51 12.21 2.21 -15.07
N TRP A 52 11.58 1.06 -15.22
CA TRP A 52 10.61 0.54 -14.25
C TRP A 52 11.27 0.06 -12.95
N VAL A 53 12.48 -0.52 -13.04
CA VAL A 53 13.30 -0.87 -11.86
C VAL A 53 13.78 0.41 -11.14
N SER A 54 14.08 1.47 -11.89
CA SER A 54 14.50 2.75 -11.30
C SER A 54 13.36 3.53 -10.63
N ALA A 55 12.10 3.36 -11.05
CA ALA A 55 10.95 3.99 -10.39
C ALA A 55 10.70 3.41 -8.99
N GLY A 56 10.87 2.09 -8.82
CA GLY A 56 10.83 1.44 -7.50
C GLY A 56 12.00 1.83 -6.59
N ALA A 57 13.20 2.01 -7.14
CA ALA A 57 14.39 2.42 -6.39
C ALA A 57 14.41 3.93 -6.04
N ALA A 58 13.87 4.80 -6.90
CA ALA A 58 13.78 6.25 -6.66
C ALA A 58 12.70 6.60 -5.62
N LEU A 59 11.69 5.75 -5.44
CA LEU A 59 10.65 5.90 -4.40
C LEU A 59 11.16 5.66 -2.97
N MET A 60 12.37 5.12 -2.80
CA MET A 60 12.97 4.83 -1.49
C MET A 60 14.10 5.79 -1.08
N ARG A 61 14.42 6.80 -1.90
CA ARG A 61 15.49 7.79 -1.66
C ARG A 61 14.99 9.14 -1.10
N GLN A 62 13.89 9.16 -0.36
CA GLN A 62 13.57 10.36 0.42
C GLN A 62 14.40 10.38 1.70
N GLU A 63 15.32 11.33 1.75
CA GLU A 63 16.08 11.69 2.95
C GLU A 63 15.13 11.90 4.12
N ILE A 64 15.47 11.32 5.26
CA ILE A 64 14.80 11.55 6.53
C ILE A 64 15.12 12.99 6.94
N ASP A 65 14.11 13.86 6.92
CA ASP A 65 14.24 15.22 7.43
C ASP A 65 14.49 15.17 8.95
N ILE A 66 15.47 15.93 9.46
CA ILE A 66 15.75 16.03 10.90
C ILE A 66 14.52 16.55 11.67
N THR A 67 13.63 17.29 11.03
CA THR A 67 12.36 17.72 11.62
C THR A 67 11.41 16.55 11.90
N ASP A 68 11.46 15.45 11.13
CA ASP A 68 10.71 14.21 11.42
C ASP A 68 11.17 13.54 12.74
N LEU A 69 12.42 13.79 13.16
CA LEU A 69 12.96 13.28 14.43
C LEU A 69 12.63 14.19 15.63
N LEU A 70 12.30 15.45 15.36
CA LEU A 70 12.10 16.50 16.37
C LEU A 70 10.63 16.92 16.52
N ASP A 71 9.72 16.44 15.67
CA ASP A 71 8.30 16.70 15.85
C ASP A 71 7.80 15.98 17.11
N VAL A 72 7.53 16.78 18.15
CA VAL A 72 7.32 16.37 19.54
C VAL A 72 5.96 15.69 19.76
N HIS A 73 5.18 15.48 18.69
CA HIS A 73 4.07 14.54 18.65
C HIS A 73 4.56 13.08 18.54
N ALA A 74 5.64 12.75 19.25
CA ALA A 74 6.11 11.39 19.43
C ALA A 74 5.00 10.58 20.11
N TRP A 75 4.33 9.77 19.29
CA TRP A 75 3.30 8.81 19.67
C TRP A 75 3.72 8.07 20.94
N ARG A 76 3.10 8.42 22.07
CA ARG A 76 3.15 7.57 23.25
C ARG A 76 2.04 6.54 23.08
N LEU A 77 2.35 5.48 22.34
CA LEU A 77 1.65 4.22 22.53
C LEU A 77 1.84 3.85 24.00
N SER A 78 0.90 4.26 24.86
CA SER A 78 0.89 3.88 26.26
C SER A 78 0.44 2.43 26.31
N ILE A 79 1.30 1.51 25.84
CA ILE A 79 1.12 0.08 26.08
C ILE A 79 1.40 -0.10 27.57
N PRO A 80 0.38 -0.28 28.42
CA PRO A 80 0.60 -0.39 29.85
C PRO A 80 1.33 -1.72 30.07
N GLY A 81 2.54 -1.67 30.64
CA GLY A 81 3.14 -2.85 31.27
C GLY A 81 4.59 -3.12 30.92
N HIS A 82 4.99 -3.26 29.65
CA HIS A 82 6.34 -3.75 29.30
C HIS A 82 6.91 -2.97 28.11
N ARG A 83 8.10 -2.37 28.31
CA ARG A 83 8.94 -1.90 27.21
C ARG A 83 9.85 -3.06 26.81
N TYR A 84 9.74 -3.51 25.57
CA TYR A 84 10.67 -4.50 25.04
C TYR A 84 12.07 -3.91 24.92
N ALA A 85 13.09 -4.75 25.14
CA ALA A 85 14.44 -4.42 24.73
C ALA A 85 14.51 -4.41 23.20
N GLN A 86 15.47 -3.69 22.65
CA GLN A 86 15.70 -3.64 21.20
C GLN A 86 16.83 -4.59 20.83
N GLY A 87 16.59 -5.43 19.82
CA GLY A 87 17.54 -6.45 19.38
C GLY A 87 18.41 -5.95 18.23
N ARG A 88 19.72 -6.24 18.30
CA ARG A 88 20.69 -5.91 17.26
C ARG A 88 21.55 -7.11 16.96
N ALA A 89 21.68 -7.49 15.69
CA ALA A 89 22.51 -8.62 15.26
C ALA A 89 23.99 -8.46 15.65
N THR A 90 24.47 -7.22 15.81
CA THR A 90 25.82 -6.94 16.34
C THR A 90 26.01 -7.32 17.81
N GLN A 91 24.92 -7.50 18.58
CA GLN A 91 24.96 -7.69 20.03
C GLN A 91 24.39 -9.05 20.47
N VAL A 92 23.31 -9.48 19.83
CA VAL A 92 22.56 -10.68 20.20
C VAL A 92 21.91 -11.26 18.95
N ASP A 93 22.00 -12.58 18.77
CA ASP A 93 21.27 -13.23 17.68
C ASP A 93 19.76 -13.17 17.92
N MET A 94 18.98 -13.20 16.85
CA MET A 94 17.53 -13.00 16.94
C MET A 94 16.83 -14.05 17.81
N VAL A 95 17.32 -15.29 17.84
CA VAL A 95 16.71 -16.37 18.63
C VAL A 95 16.92 -16.10 20.13
N SER A 96 18.15 -15.79 20.54
CA SER A 96 18.48 -15.42 21.91
C SER A 96 17.72 -14.17 22.35
N PHE A 97 17.59 -13.18 21.46
CA PHE A 97 16.77 -11.99 21.69
C PHE A 97 15.31 -12.37 21.95
N LEU A 98 14.68 -13.16 21.08
CA LEU A 98 13.29 -13.58 21.23
C LEU A 98 13.07 -14.42 22.50
N GLU A 99 13.96 -15.38 22.80
CA GLU A 99 13.84 -16.16 24.05
C GLU A 99 13.89 -15.25 25.28
N SER A 100 14.67 -14.16 25.25
CA SER A 100 14.71 -13.18 26.34
C SER A 100 13.45 -12.31 26.45
N GLN A 101 12.77 -12.02 25.32
CA GLN A 101 11.62 -11.12 25.29
C GLN A 101 10.29 -11.84 25.47
N VAL A 102 10.12 -13.02 24.84
CA VAL A 102 8.85 -13.75 24.80
C VAL A 102 8.94 -15.18 25.34
N GLY A 103 10.14 -15.64 25.69
CA GLY A 103 10.40 -17.00 26.14
C GLY A 103 10.40 -18.01 25.00
N ARG A 104 10.67 -19.28 25.33
CA ARG A 104 10.66 -20.40 24.37
C ARG A 104 9.34 -20.52 23.59
N PRO A 105 9.36 -21.10 22.37
CA PRO A 105 8.15 -21.29 21.57
C PRO A 105 7.04 -22.01 22.32
N ARG A 106 5.80 -21.57 22.11
CA ARG A 106 4.60 -22.14 22.74
C ARG A 106 3.46 -22.22 21.74
N LYS A 107 2.69 -23.31 21.82
CA LYS A 107 1.48 -23.50 21.04
C LYS A 107 0.48 -22.35 21.25
N GLY A 108 -0.12 -21.87 20.16
CA GLY A 108 -1.11 -20.79 20.15
C GLY A 108 -0.53 -19.39 20.39
N ARG A 109 0.80 -19.25 20.40
CA ARG A 109 1.51 -17.96 20.59
C ARG A 109 2.51 -17.72 19.46
N PRO A 110 2.05 -17.55 18.21
CA PRO A 110 2.95 -17.28 17.10
C PRO A 110 3.62 -15.91 17.24
N ILE A 111 4.74 -15.71 16.55
CA ILE A 111 5.34 -14.38 16.39
C ILE A 111 4.70 -13.72 15.17
N TRP A 112 4.05 -12.56 15.36
CA TRP A 112 3.59 -11.75 14.23
C TRP A 112 4.75 -10.87 13.76
N THR A 113 5.25 -11.12 12.57
CA THR A 113 6.46 -10.51 12.03
C THR A 113 6.09 -9.56 10.90
N VAL A 114 6.54 -8.32 11.02
CA VAL A 114 6.46 -7.31 9.96
C VAL A 114 7.85 -6.77 9.66
N ILE A 115 8.07 -6.28 8.45
CA ILE A 115 9.34 -5.65 8.06
C ILE A 115 9.06 -4.24 7.53
N GLY A 116 9.85 -3.27 7.96
CA GLY A 116 9.72 -1.91 7.44
C GLY A 116 10.45 -0.84 8.25
N GLY A 117 10.16 0.41 7.91
CA GLY A 117 10.73 1.60 8.53
C GLY A 117 9.98 2.86 8.11
N GLY A 118 10.44 4.01 8.61
CA GLY A 118 9.93 5.33 8.25
C GLY A 118 8.41 5.46 8.35
N PHE A 119 7.79 5.85 7.23
CA PHE A 119 6.35 6.12 7.11
C PHE A 119 5.47 4.99 7.64
N TYR A 120 5.72 3.73 7.27
CA TYR A 120 4.85 2.62 7.66
C TYR A 120 4.88 2.34 9.16
N LEU A 121 6.02 2.58 9.81
CA LEU A 121 6.13 2.41 11.24
C LEU A 121 5.34 3.48 12.00
N ARG A 122 5.30 4.72 11.48
CA ARG A 122 4.52 5.82 12.07
C ARG A 122 3.03 5.65 11.82
N GLU A 123 2.66 5.37 10.58
CA GLU A 123 1.24 5.41 10.16
C GLU A 123 0.53 4.06 10.31
N VAL A 124 1.20 2.93 10.02
CA VAL A 124 0.52 1.63 9.88
C VAL A 124 0.73 0.71 11.08
N VAL A 125 1.92 0.66 11.68
CA VAL A 125 2.15 -0.23 12.83
C VAL A 125 1.20 0.04 14.01
N PRO A 126 0.83 1.29 14.36
CA PRO A 126 -0.19 1.53 15.38
C PRO A 126 -1.54 0.85 15.07
N GLN A 127 -1.92 0.77 13.79
CA GLN A 127 -3.13 0.06 13.35
C GLN A 127 -3.04 -1.44 13.61
N LEU A 128 -1.88 -2.02 13.29
CA LEU A 128 -1.62 -3.43 13.55
C LEU A 128 -1.63 -3.71 15.06
N VAL A 129 -1.01 -2.84 15.87
CA VAL A 129 -1.02 -2.98 17.33
C VAL A 129 -2.46 -2.93 17.88
N ALA A 130 -3.28 -1.99 17.42
CA ALA A 130 -4.68 -1.90 17.81
C ALA A 130 -5.47 -3.17 17.41
N TYR A 131 -5.26 -3.67 16.20
CA TYR A 131 -5.84 -4.94 15.74
C TYR A 131 -5.40 -6.13 16.60
N LEU A 132 -4.12 -6.24 16.93
CA LEU A 132 -3.59 -7.30 17.78
C LEU A 132 -4.10 -7.20 19.23
N ASP A 133 -4.41 -6.01 19.74
CA ASP A 133 -5.07 -5.87 21.04
C ASP A 133 -6.56 -6.28 20.97
N ALA A 134 -7.25 -5.93 19.88
CA ALA A 134 -8.63 -6.34 19.64
C ALA A 134 -8.78 -7.88 19.59
N LEU A 135 -7.80 -8.59 19.02
CA LEU A 135 -7.73 -10.06 19.04
C LEU A 135 -7.70 -10.67 20.46
N LYS A 136 -7.27 -9.92 21.47
CA LYS A 136 -7.28 -10.39 22.87
C LYS A 136 -8.65 -10.28 23.53
N ARG A 137 -9.60 -9.56 22.91
CA ARG A 137 -10.94 -9.28 23.42
C ARG A 137 -12.02 -9.51 22.33
N PRO A 138 -12.07 -10.69 21.69
CA PRO A 138 -12.97 -10.94 20.56
C PRO A 138 -14.46 -10.96 20.95
N ASP A 139 -14.78 -10.96 22.25
CA ASP A 139 -16.12 -10.93 22.80
C ASP A 139 -16.73 -9.52 22.90
N ARG A 140 -15.94 -8.46 22.73
CA ARG A 140 -16.48 -7.11 22.59
C ARG A 140 -17.01 -6.94 21.17
N THR A 141 -18.27 -6.53 21.07
CA THR A 141 -19.02 -6.32 19.81
C THR A 141 -18.30 -5.38 18.83
N ASP A 142 -17.37 -4.58 19.33
CA ASP A 142 -16.71 -3.50 18.60
C ASP A 142 -15.25 -3.83 18.24
N SER A 143 -14.74 -5.01 18.66
CA SER A 143 -13.35 -5.42 18.36
C SER A 143 -13.10 -5.64 16.88
N PHE A 144 -14.13 -6.02 16.11
CA PHE A 144 -14.06 -6.23 14.67
C PHE A 144 -15.26 -5.60 13.97
N LYS A 145 -15.00 -4.90 12.87
CA LYS A 145 -15.98 -4.02 12.22
C LYS A 145 -17.11 -4.76 11.54
N ARG A 146 -16.87 -6.00 11.11
CA ARG A 146 -17.85 -6.79 10.35
C ARG A 146 -17.70 -8.28 10.64
N PRO A 147 -18.80 -8.99 10.96
CA PRO A 147 -18.83 -10.42 10.74
C PRO A 147 -18.68 -10.64 9.23
N PRO A 148 -17.67 -11.40 8.79
CA PRO A 148 -17.43 -11.61 7.37
C PRO A 148 -18.63 -12.29 6.71
N GLY A 149 -19.00 -11.78 5.54
CA GLY A 149 -20.03 -12.37 4.70
C GLY A 149 -19.67 -13.79 4.21
N PRO A 150 -20.65 -14.52 3.63
CA PRO A 150 -20.37 -15.79 2.98
C PRO A 150 -19.34 -15.62 1.85
N LYS A 151 -18.69 -16.71 1.45
CA LYS A 151 -17.85 -16.69 0.25
C LYS A 151 -18.67 -16.27 -0.96
N LEU A 152 -18.01 -15.74 -1.99
CA LEU A 152 -18.65 -15.52 -3.28
C LEU A 152 -19.27 -16.85 -3.75
N GLY A 153 -20.57 -16.86 -4.02
CA GLY A 153 -21.33 -18.07 -4.38
C GLY A 153 -22.07 -18.75 -3.23
N GLY A 154 -21.92 -18.30 -1.97
CA GLY A 154 -22.70 -18.80 -0.84
C GLY A 154 -22.16 -20.08 -0.18
N GLU A 155 -21.09 -20.66 -0.72
CA GLU A 155 -20.47 -21.86 -0.17
C GLU A 155 -19.91 -21.63 1.25
N PRO A 156 -20.05 -22.62 2.15
CA PRO A 156 -19.48 -22.53 3.49
C PRO A 156 -17.95 -22.50 3.42
N ASP A 157 -17.36 -21.75 4.34
CA ASP A 157 -15.92 -21.69 4.46
C ASP A 157 -15.41 -22.89 5.26
N GLN A 158 -14.78 -23.85 4.58
CA GLN A 158 -14.29 -25.09 5.18
C GLN A 158 -13.23 -24.88 6.27
N VAL A 159 -12.60 -23.71 6.30
CA VAL A 159 -11.59 -23.35 7.31
C VAL A 159 -12.22 -22.57 8.47
N PHE A 160 -13.37 -21.94 8.23
CA PHE A 160 -13.99 -21.08 9.22
C PHE A 160 -14.25 -21.82 10.53
N ARG A 161 -13.67 -21.29 11.59
CA ARG A 161 -13.90 -21.71 12.96
C ARG A 161 -14.12 -20.49 13.82
N LYS A 162 -15.28 -20.42 14.48
CA LYS A 162 -15.53 -19.35 15.45
C LYS A 162 -14.60 -19.55 16.64
N LEU A 163 -13.78 -18.55 16.95
CA LEU A 163 -12.82 -18.62 18.06
C LEU A 163 -13.34 -17.83 19.27
N SER A 164 -13.19 -18.40 20.46
CA SER A 164 -13.39 -17.65 21.70
C SER A 164 -12.15 -16.79 22.04
N ALA A 165 -12.26 -15.93 23.04
CA ALA A 165 -11.11 -15.20 23.59
C ALA A 165 -10.02 -16.11 24.17
N ALA A 166 -10.39 -17.33 24.58
CA ALA A 166 -9.46 -18.33 25.08
C ALA A 166 -8.75 -19.07 23.94
N ASP A 167 -9.45 -19.31 22.83
CA ASP A 167 -8.95 -20.09 21.69
C ASP A 167 -8.23 -19.23 20.64
N THR A 168 -8.46 -17.91 20.65
CA THR A 168 -7.83 -16.98 19.71
C THR A 168 -6.33 -16.89 20.00
N PRO A 169 -5.46 -17.16 18.99
CA PRO A 169 -4.02 -17.00 19.15
C PRO A 169 -3.64 -15.60 19.62
N ARG A 170 -2.63 -15.52 20.48
CA ARG A 170 -2.16 -14.26 21.08
C ARG A 170 -0.74 -13.98 20.62
N PRO A 171 -0.57 -13.42 19.42
CA PRO A 171 0.76 -13.21 18.86
C PRO A 171 1.54 -12.13 19.63
N SER A 172 2.86 -12.26 19.60
CA SER A 172 3.77 -11.16 19.95
C SER A 172 4.25 -10.49 18.67
N LEU A 173 4.18 -9.16 18.60
CA LEU A 173 4.59 -8.41 17.41
C LEU A 173 6.11 -8.21 17.42
N LEU A 174 6.79 -8.69 16.37
CA LEU A 174 8.18 -8.41 16.05
C LEU A 174 8.23 -7.48 14.83
N VAL A 175 8.86 -6.32 14.99
CA VAL A 175 9.19 -5.42 13.86
C VAL A 175 10.64 -5.68 13.44
N LEU A 176 10.83 -6.14 12.21
CA LEU A 176 12.15 -6.20 11.58
C LEU A 176 12.46 -4.82 11.00
N CYS A 177 13.38 -4.12 11.66
CA CYS A 177 13.75 -2.77 11.29
C CYS A 177 14.78 -2.75 10.16
N LEU A 178 14.56 -1.85 9.20
CA LEU A 178 15.48 -1.65 8.08
C LEU A 178 16.57 -0.60 8.38
N ASP A 179 16.32 0.31 9.31
CA ASP A 179 17.19 1.44 9.66
C ASP A 179 17.11 1.83 11.15
N GLU A 180 17.96 2.77 11.55
CA GLU A 180 18.01 3.29 12.93
C GLU A 180 16.80 4.14 13.31
N ALA A 181 16.15 4.79 12.34
CA ALA A 181 14.93 5.55 12.58
C ALA A 181 13.80 4.61 13.02
N CYS A 182 13.72 3.43 12.41
CA CYS A 182 12.83 2.36 12.85
C CYS A 182 13.14 1.90 14.27
N MET A 183 14.41 1.59 14.57
CA MET A 183 14.84 1.17 15.91
C MET A 183 14.46 2.20 16.98
N SER A 184 14.70 3.48 16.68
CA SER A 184 14.40 4.60 17.59
C SER A 184 12.90 4.75 17.83
N THR A 185 12.10 4.68 16.76
CA THR A 185 10.63 4.77 16.85
C THR A 185 10.06 3.58 17.61
N CYS A 186 10.55 2.36 17.37
CA CYS A 186 10.14 1.18 18.13
C CYS A 186 10.47 1.32 19.63
N ALA A 187 11.65 1.83 19.97
CA ALA A 187 12.04 2.08 21.36
C ALA A 187 11.11 3.09 22.06
N LEU A 188 10.75 4.18 21.37
CA LEU A 188 9.82 5.19 21.89
C LEU A 188 8.41 4.64 22.06
N SER A 189 7.96 3.82 21.12
CA SER A 189 6.64 3.17 21.10
C SER A 189 6.56 1.90 21.98
N GLY A 190 7.68 1.47 22.59
CA GLY A 190 7.73 0.26 23.41
C GLY A 190 7.51 -1.04 22.63
N LEU A 191 7.78 -1.05 21.33
CA LEU A 191 7.64 -2.22 20.45
C LEU A 191 8.87 -3.13 20.52
N MET A 192 8.67 -4.43 20.29
CA MET A 192 9.78 -5.38 20.12
C MET A 192 10.29 -5.28 18.69
N CYS A 193 11.50 -4.76 18.50
CA CYS A 193 12.12 -4.74 17.18
C CYS A 193 13.52 -5.34 17.15
N TYR A 194 13.93 -5.73 15.96
CA TYR A 194 15.21 -6.34 15.67
C TYR A 194 15.77 -5.80 14.35
N ILE A 195 17.08 -5.56 14.29
CA ILE A 195 17.77 -5.11 13.07
C ILE A 195 18.95 -6.03 12.72
N PHE A 196 19.08 -6.36 11.43
CA PHE A 196 20.24 -7.07 10.89
C PHE A 196 21.34 -6.07 10.52
N ASP A 197 22.00 -5.51 11.54
CA ASP A 197 23.04 -4.48 11.41
C ASP A 197 24.47 -5.02 11.37
N LYS A 198 24.66 -6.33 11.53
CA LYS A 198 25.98 -6.98 11.48
C LYS A 198 26.42 -7.20 10.03
N ILE A 199 27.29 -6.31 9.54
CA ILE A 199 27.73 -6.24 8.14
C ILE A 199 28.32 -7.58 7.66
N GLU A 200 29.03 -8.29 8.54
CA GLU A 200 29.67 -9.57 8.22
C GLU A 200 28.64 -10.66 7.87
N ASP A 201 27.43 -10.56 8.43
CA ASP A 201 26.34 -11.51 8.21
C ASP A 201 25.55 -11.19 6.93
N LEU A 202 25.74 -9.99 6.35
CA LEU A 202 25.11 -9.62 5.09
C LEU A 202 25.84 -10.25 3.90
N PRO A 203 25.10 -10.71 2.87
CA PRO A 203 25.66 -11.04 1.57
C PRO A 203 26.53 -9.90 1.00
N GLU A 204 27.65 -10.24 0.36
CA GLU A 204 28.68 -9.28 -0.09
C GLU A 204 28.08 -8.08 -0.84
N ARG A 205 27.14 -8.35 -1.76
CA ARG A 205 26.50 -7.31 -2.58
C ARG A 205 25.75 -6.25 -1.77
N TYR A 206 25.23 -6.59 -0.59
CA TYR A 206 24.49 -5.66 0.26
C TYR A 206 25.39 -4.91 1.25
N ARG A 207 26.64 -5.35 1.44
CA ARG A 207 27.54 -4.78 2.43
C ARG A 207 27.89 -3.33 2.11
N GLU A 208 28.09 -3.00 0.84
CA GLU A 208 28.41 -1.64 0.40
C GLU A 208 27.23 -0.68 0.64
N SER A 209 26.03 -1.02 0.15
CA SER A 209 24.80 -0.28 0.41
C SER A 209 24.62 -0.04 1.91
N ARG A 210 24.80 -1.08 2.73
CA ARG A 210 24.70 -0.95 4.19
C ARG A 210 25.77 -0.03 4.80
N ARG A 211 27.02 -0.12 4.37
CA ARG A 211 28.10 0.79 4.85
C ARG A 211 27.79 2.25 4.56
N ASN A 212 27.06 2.52 3.48
CA ASN A 212 26.61 3.85 3.10
C ASN A 212 25.25 4.23 3.74
N ASN A 213 24.71 3.41 4.64
CA ASN A 213 23.36 3.54 5.21
C ASN A 213 22.24 3.59 4.14
N GLU A 214 22.47 2.97 2.99
CA GLU A 214 21.48 2.82 1.93
C GLU A 214 20.72 1.49 2.10
N ILE A 215 19.39 1.55 2.01
CA ILE A 215 18.55 0.36 1.99
C ILE A 215 18.38 -0.09 0.53
N GLU A 216 19.04 -1.17 0.17
CA GLU A 216 18.77 -1.82 -1.11
C GLU A 216 17.46 -2.61 -1.00
N TYR A 217 16.50 -2.35 -1.89
CA TYR A 217 15.16 -2.95 -1.82
C TYR A 217 15.18 -4.49 -1.75
N ARG A 218 16.09 -5.15 -2.48
CA ARG A 218 16.25 -6.61 -2.44
C ARG A 218 16.83 -7.13 -1.13
N SER A 219 17.55 -6.29 -0.38
CA SER A 219 18.02 -6.66 0.96
C SER A 219 16.85 -6.88 1.94
N ILE A 220 15.67 -6.30 1.67
CA ILE A 220 14.45 -6.52 2.46
C ILE A 220 14.01 -7.98 2.33
N GLY A 221 13.94 -8.51 1.10
CA GLY A 221 13.59 -9.91 0.85
C GLY A 221 14.56 -10.87 1.56
N TRP A 222 15.86 -10.59 1.48
CA TRP A 222 16.87 -11.37 2.21
C TRP A 222 16.67 -11.31 3.73
N GLN A 223 16.50 -10.11 4.32
CA GLN A 223 16.30 -9.95 5.76
C GLN A 223 15.01 -10.63 6.24
N LYS A 224 13.92 -10.51 5.47
CA LYS A 224 12.65 -11.18 5.71
C LYS A 224 12.84 -12.70 5.73
N SER A 225 13.40 -13.27 4.66
CA SER A 225 13.65 -14.72 4.56
C SER A 225 14.62 -15.21 5.65
N ARG A 226 15.68 -14.46 5.95
CA ARG A 226 16.64 -14.83 7.00
C ARG A 226 15.97 -14.89 8.37
N ALA A 227 15.17 -13.88 8.73
CA ALA A 227 14.42 -13.87 9.97
C ALA A 227 13.42 -15.04 10.05
N LEU A 228 12.69 -15.31 8.96
CA LEU A 228 11.72 -16.41 8.92
C LEU A 228 12.39 -17.78 9.06
N SER A 229 13.60 -17.95 8.52
CA SER A 229 14.42 -19.16 8.71
C SER A 229 14.83 -19.32 10.17
N ASP A 230 15.34 -18.26 10.80
CA ASP A 230 15.78 -18.29 12.20
C ASP A 230 14.62 -18.52 13.17
N LEU A 231 13.45 -17.90 12.94
CA LEU A 231 12.21 -18.17 13.68
C LEU A 231 11.81 -19.64 13.57
N ALA A 232 11.77 -20.17 12.34
CA ALA A 232 11.33 -21.53 12.09
C ALA A 232 12.27 -22.57 12.72
N ARG A 233 13.59 -22.37 12.58
CA ARG A 233 14.63 -23.23 13.15
C ARG A 233 14.59 -23.27 14.67
N ALA A 234 14.27 -22.15 15.30
CA ALA A 234 14.09 -22.10 16.75
C ALA A 234 12.75 -22.67 17.23
N GLY A 235 11.86 -23.09 16.32
CA GLY A 235 10.57 -23.69 16.63
C GLY A 235 9.43 -22.68 16.84
N TYR A 236 9.62 -21.40 16.52
CA TYR A 236 8.55 -20.42 16.57
C TYR A 236 7.68 -20.52 15.31
N SER A 237 6.39 -20.81 15.50
CA SER A 237 5.36 -20.53 14.49
C SER A 237 5.25 -19.02 14.30
N ALA A 238 5.02 -18.56 13.07
CA ALA A 238 4.96 -17.14 12.76
C ALA A 238 3.79 -16.81 11.83
N ILE A 239 3.23 -15.62 12.03
CA ILE A 239 2.41 -14.92 11.03
C ILE A 239 3.31 -13.85 10.45
N CYS A 240 3.36 -13.71 9.13
CA CYS A 240 4.05 -12.61 8.48
C CYS A 240 3.04 -11.77 7.71
N SER A 241 3.15 -10.44 7.84
CA SER A 241 2.40 -9.49 7.02
C SER A 241 3.30 -8.34 6.58
N ASP A 242 3.19 -7.94 5.32
CA ASP A 242 3.73 -6.67 4.86
C ASP A 242 2.94 -5.52 5.52
N LEU A 243 3.57 -4.34 5.59
CA LEU A 243 2.96 -3.16 6.23
C LEU A 243 1.90 -2.47 5.36
N ASP A 244 1.50 -3.07 4.26
CA ASP A 244 0.35 -2.68 3.46
C ASP A 244 -0.77 -3.74 3.47
N VAL A 245 -0.77 -4.60 4.48
CA VAL A 245 -1.89 -5.49 4.84
C VAL A 245 -2.65 -4.92 6.03
N PHE A 246 -3.95 -4.68 5.85
CA PHE A 246 -4.84 -4.09 6.85
C PHE A 246 -5.94 -5.08 7.24
N PHE A 247 -6.36 -5.09 8.50
CA PHE A 247 -7.28 -6.09 9.04
C PHE A 247 -8.53 -5.46 9.64
N GLN A 248 -9.70 -6.06 9.37
CA GLN A 248 -10.98 -5.64 9.96
C GLN A 248 -11.73 -6.76 10.70
N GLY A 249 -11.24 -8.00 10.62
CA GLY A 249 -11.84 -9.19 11.25
C GLY A 249 -10.78 -10.15 11.79
N ASN A 250 -11.19 -11.12 12.61
CA ASN A 250 -10.28 -12.10 13.20
C ASN A 250 -9.74 -13.07 12.14
N ILE A 251 -8.52 -12.83 11.66
CA ILE A 251 -7.92 -13.65 10.60
C ILE A 251 -7.74 -15.11 10.99
N PHE A 252 -7.56 -15.43 12.29
CA PHE A 252 -7.32 -16.79 12.76
C PHE A 252 -8.55 -17.71 12.63
N GLU A 253 -9.75 -17.13 12.49
CA GLU A 253 -10.94 -17.89 12.16
C GLU A 253 -10.89 -18.45 10.74
N TYR A 254 -10.07 -17.86 9.86
CA TYR A 254 -9.89 -18.22 8.45
C TYR A 254 -8.56 -18.90 8.15
N LEU A 255 -7.83 -19.27 9.20
CA LEU A 255 -6.59 -20.03 9.12
C LEU A 255 -6.78 -21.38 9.81
N HIS A 256 -6.18 -22.41 9.23
CA HIS A 256 -5.96 -23.64 9.97
C HIS A 256 -5.08 -23.35 11.19
N ASP A 257 -5.27 -24.11 12.27
CA ASP A 257 -4.39 -24.02 13.43
C ASP A 257 -2.95 -24.35 12.99
N ILE A 258 -2.08 -23.36 13.05
CA ILE A 258 -0.68 -23.47 12.59
C ILE A 258 0.01 -24.61 13.33
N ASP A 259 -0.30 -24.81 14.61
CA ASP A 259 0.38 -25.76 15.45
C ASP A 259 -0.27 -27.16 15.42
N ASN A 260 -1.31 -27.40 14.62
CA ASN A 260 -1.93 -28.73 14.49
C ASN A 260 -1.16 -29.69 13.57
N GLY A 261 -0.20 -29.18 12.80
CA GLY A 261 0.67 -29.95 11.93
C GLY A 261 0.06 -30.42 10.60
N ARG A 262 -1.15 -29.96 10.24
CA ARG A 262 -1.77 -30.27 8.95
C ARG A 262 -1.09 -29.57 7.78
N PHE A 263 -0.68 -28.31 7.98
CA PHE A 263 -0.03 -27.49 6.96
C PHE A 263 1.22 -26.86 7.55
N ASP A 264 2.32 -26.91 6.79
CA ASP A 264 3.58 -26.27 7.15
C ASP A 264 3.53 -24.76 6.88
N ILE A 265 2.80 -24.37 5.84
CA ILE A 265 2.64 -22.98 5.45
C ILE A 265 1.24 -22.71 4.88
N GLN A 266 0.71 -21.53 5.16
CA GLN A 266 -0.59 -21.05 4.69
C GLN A 266 -0.37 -19.68 4.05
N MET A 267 -0.48 -19.56 2.73
CA MET A 267 -0.11 -18.35 1.97
C MET A 267 -1.30 -17.74 1.24
N GLN A 268 -1.31 -16.40 1.12
CA GLN A 268 -2.32 -15.69 0.36
C GLN A 268 -2.35 -16.12 -1.12
N ASP A 269 -3.55 -16.27 -1.67
CA ASP A 269 -3.74 -16.41 -3.12
C ASP A 269 -3.48 -15.07 -3.84
N GLU A 270 -2.57 -15.06 -4.82
CA GLU A 270 -2.35 -13.90 -5.71
C GLU A 270 -3.31 -13.91 -6.92
N GLY A 271 -4.05 -15.01 -7.09
CA GLY A 271 -4.86 -15.27 -8.26
C GLY A 271 -4.10 -16.02 -9.35
N GLY A 272 -4.81 -16.90 -10.07
CA GLY A 272 -4.20 -17.76 -11.07
C GLY A 272 -3.38 -18.86 -10.43
N ASP A 273 -2.10 -18.92 -10.76
CA ASP A 273 -1.18 -20.01 -10.46
C ASP A 273 -0.14 -19.64 -9.37
N SER A 274 -0.12 -18.38 -8.92
CA SER A 274 0.88 -17.87 -7.98
C SER A 274 0.34 -17.57 -6.59
N LEU A 275 1.24 -17.63 -5.61
CA LEU A 275 1.02 -17.29 -4.21
C LEU A 275 1.64 -15.92 -3.91
N ASN A 276 0.97 -15.19 -3.03
CA ASN A 276 1.46 -13.93 -2.50
C ASN A 276 2.07 -14.16 -1.10
N ILE A 277 3.24 -13.56 -0.87
CA ILE A 277 4.00 -13.72 0.39
C ILE A 277 3.97 -12.47 1.28
N GLY A 278 3.15 -11.48 0.94
CA GLY A 278 2.89 -10.33 1.80
C GLY A 278 1.90 -10.64 2.93
N PHE A 279 1.17 -11.76 2.87
CA PHE A 279 0.48 -12.30 4.06
C PHE A 279 0.53 -13.83 4.08
N PHE A 280 1.08 -14.41 5.15
CA PHE A 280 1.09 -15.86 5.35
C PHE A 280 1.28 -16.26 6.81
N ALA A 281 1.00 -17.54 7.09
CA ALA A 281 1.29 -18.21 8.35
C ALA A 281 2.23 -19.38 8.12
N GLN A 282 3.16 -19.63 9.03
CA GLN A 282 4.10 -20.74 8.95
C GLN A 282 4.30 -21.44 10.30
N ARG A 283 4.67 -22.72 10.23
CA ARG A 283 5.12 -23.49 11.40
C ARG A 283 6.59 -23.27 11.73
N GLY A 284 6.92 -23.47 13.00
CA GLY A 284 8.31 -23.58 13.46
C GLY A 284 8.89 -24.98 13.25
N THR A 285 9.29 -25.33 12.03
CA THR A 285 9.91 -26.62 11.70
C THR A 285 11.19 -26.43 10.89
N GLU A 286 12.09 -27.43 10.93
CA GLU A 286 13.32 -27.40 10.13
C GLU A 286 13.03 -27.32 8.63
N ALA A 287 12.00 -28.03 8.13
CA ALA A 287 11.62 -27.98 6.72
C ALA A 287 11.19 -26.57 6.27
N VAL A 288 10.49 -25.83 7.13
CA VAL A 288 10.15 -24.41 6.87
C VAL A 288 11.40 -23.53 6.98
N ALA A 289 12.31 -23.84 7.92
CA ALA A 289 13.57 -23.13 8.02
C ALA A 289 14.44 -23.29 6.77
N ASP A 290 14.47 -24.48 6.18
CA ASP A 290 15.18 -24.82 4.95
C ASP A 290 14.59 -24.11 3.73
N LEU A 291 13.25 -24.03 3.64
CA LEU A 291 12.57 -23.18 2.65
C LEU A 291 13.15 -21.76 2.69
N TRP A 292 13.04 -21.09 3.83
CA TRP A 292 13.42 -19.68 3.92
C TRP A 292 14.92 -19.46 3.81
N GLN A 293 15.73 -20.42 4.24
CA GLN A 293 17.17 -20.37 4.01
C GLN A 293 17.52 -20.45 2.52
N SER A 294 16.80 -21.29 1.76
CA SER A 294 16.92 -21.38 0.30
C SER A 294 16.46 -20.08 -0.38
N ILE A 295 15.34 -19.49 0.05
CA ILE A 295 14.88 -18.20 -0.49
C ILE A 295 15.87 -17.09 -0.19
N ALA A 296 16.40 -17.01 1.03
CA ALA A 296 17.43 -16.02 1.38
C ALA A 296 18.66 -16.17 0.47
N HIS A 297 19.09 -17.40 0.21
CA HIS A 297 20.19 -17.70 -0.72
C HIS A 297 19.87 -17.21 -2.15
N GLN A 298 18.76 -17.65 -2.75
CA GLN A 298 18.36 -17.26 -4.11
C GLN A 298 18.18 -15.75 -4.26
N VAL A 299 17.53 -15.10 -3.29
CA VAL A 299 17.38 -13.65 -3.29
C VAL A 299 18.76 -13.03 -3.34
N SER A 300 19.71 -13.46 -2.49
CA SER A 300 21.06 -12.89 -2.42
C SER A 300 21.99 -13.20 -3.60
N GLU A 301 21.90 -14.37 -4.23
CA GLU A 301 22.84 -14.79 -5.27
C GLU A 301 22.30 -14.56 -6.69
N ASP A 302 21.02 -14.88 -6.92
CA ASP A 302 20.43 -14.94 -8.26
C ASP A 302 19.71 -13.64 -8.67
N ASP A 303 19.76 -12.63 -7.81
CA ASP A 303 18.97 -11.41 -7.97
C ASP A 303 17.47 -11.72 -8.19
N ALA A 304 16.98 -12.77 -7.52
CA ALA A 304 15.58 -13.15 -7.52
C ALA A 304 14.77 -12.21 -6.61
N TRP A 305 13.49 -12.03 -6.93
CA TRP A 305 12.52 -11.48 -5.99
C TRP A 305 12.02 -12.61 -5.09
N ASP A 306 11.75 -12.32 -3.82
CA ASP A 306 11.39 -13.34 -2.82
C ASP A 306 10.09 -14.07 -3.17
N GLN A 307 9.09 -13.37 -3.71
CA GLN A 307 7.83 -14.00 -4.12
C GLN A 307 8.00 -15.02 -5.26
N PRO A 308 8.63 -14.70 -6.41
CA PRO A 308 8.99 -15.70 -7.43
C PRO A 308 9.79 -16.88 -6.87
N ALA A 309 10.80 -16.61 -6.04
CA ALA A 309 11.65 -17.65 -5.45
C ALA A 309 10.83 -18.63 -4.59
N VAL A 310 9.88 -18.13 -3.77
CA VAL A 310 8.95 -18.97 -3.00
C VAL A 310 8.06 -19.80 -3.91
N ASN A 311 7.49 -19.19 -4.95
CA ASN A 311 6.60 -19.89 -5.88
C ASN A 311 7.33 -21.00 -6.65
N GLU A 312 8.58 -20.75 -7.07
CA GLU A 312 9.44 -21.73 -7.71
C GLU A 312 9.80 -22.87 -6.76
N TYR A 313 10.27 -22.55 -5.55
CA TYR A 313 10.64 -23.55 -4.53
C TYR A 313 9.46 -24.49 -4.19
N LEU A 314 8.26 -23.92 -4.07
CA LEU A 314 7.05 -24.70 -3.78
C LEU A 314 6.49 -25.41 -5.02
N GLY A 315 6.90 -25.06 -6.24
CA GLY A 315 6.27 -25.53 -7.48
C GLY A 315 4.82 -25.06 -7.62
N ALA A 316 4.48 -23.87 -7.10
CA ALA A 316 3.10 -23.41 -6.95
C ALA A 316 2.35 -23.38 -8.28
N ALA A 317 2.96 -22.87 -9.35
CA ALA A 317 2.30 -22.74 -10.64
C ALA A 317 1.87 -24.09 -11.23
N GLU A 318 2.80 -25.06 -11.26
CA GLU A 318 2.55 -26.41 -11.77
C GLU A 318 1.55 -27.17 -10.89
N LEU A 319 1.73 -27.12 -9.57
CA LEU A 319 0.97 -27.95 -8.64
C LEU A 319 -0.44 -27.40 -8.37
N ARG A 320 -0.65 -26.08 -8.45
CA ARG A 320 -1.98 -25.47 -8.26
C ARG A 320 -2.88 -25.59 -9.48
N THR A 321 -2.30 -25.63 -10.68
CA THR A 321 -3.04 -25.71 -11.95
C THR A 321 -3.07 -27.10 -12.55
N GLY A 322 -2.15 -27.99 -12.15
CA GLY A 322 -2.21 -29.43 -12.41
C GLY A 322 -2.41 -29.82 -13.87
N ASN A 323 -1.65 -29.25 -14.82
CA ASN A 323 -1.77 -29.50 -16.26
C ASN A 323 -3.18 -29.26 -16.86
N HIS A 324 -4.11 -28.63 -16.13
CA HIS A 324 -5.50 -28.50 -16.54
C HIS A 324 -6.05 -27.08 -16.37
N THR A 325 -6.97 -26.74 -17.27
CA THR A 325 -7.80 -25.53 -17.35
C THR A 325 -8.84 -25.39 -16.22
N PHE A 326 -8.72 -26.12 -15.10
CA PHE A 326 -9.73 -26.10 -14.04
C PHE A 326 -9.59 -24.86 -13.16
N TRP A 327 -10.56 -23.97 -13.34
CA TRP A 327 -10.88 -22.91 -12.41
C TRP A 327 -11.96 -23.42 -11.44
N PRO A 328 -11.80 -23.27 -10.11
CA PRO A 328 -10.72 -22.57 -9.40
C PRO A 328 -9.46 -23.43 -9.14
N PRO A 329 -8.29 -22.80 -8.92
CA PRO A 329 -7.04 -23.49 -8.55
C PRO A 329 -7.17 -24.27 -7.24
N LEU A 330 -6.28 -25.25 -7.02
CA LEU A 330 -6.25 -26.00 -5.76
C LEU A 330 -5.98 -25.07 -4.57
N SER A 331 -6.76 -25.27 -3.49
CA SER A 331 -6.65 -24.56 -2.22
C SER A 331 -5.64 -25.18 -1.25
N SER A 332 -5.05 -26.32 -1.62
CA SER A 332 -3.95 -26.95 -0.89
C SER A 332 -3.16 -27.88 -1.81
N PHE A 333 -1.87 -28.00 -1.58
CA PHE A 333 -0.99 -28.92 -2.31
C PHE A 333 0.23 -29.29 -1.46
N THR A 334 0.91 -30.37 -1.84
CA THR A 334 2.22 -30.71 -1.30
C THR A 334 3.28 -30.17 -2.25
N GLY A 335 4.10 -29.22 -1.78
CA GLY A 335 5.16 -28.63 -2.58
C GLY A 335 6.23 -29.66 -3.00
N LEU A 336 7.08 -29.30 -3.95
CA LEU A 336 8.12 -30.19 -4.51
C LEU A 336 9.08 -30.76 -3.44
N THR A 337 9.21 -30.07 -2.31
CA THR A 337 10.05 -30.46 -1.17
C THR A 337 9.31 -31.24 -0.08
N GLY A 338 8.03 -31.55 -0.28
CA GLY A 338 7.18 -32.26 0.68
C GLY A 338 6.42 -31.36 1.66
N LEU A 339 6.65 -30.04 1.63
CA LEU A 339 5.94 -29.07 2.48
C LEU A 339 4.44 -29.08 2.18
N GLN A 340 3.61 -29.15 3.23
CA GLN A 340 2.16 -29.05 3.09
C GLN A 340 1.74 -27.59 3.03
N VAL A 341 1.23 -27.16 1.87
CA VAL A 341 0.81 -25.78 1.61
C VAL A 341 -0.70 -25.68 1.60
N TYR A 342 -1.23 -24.74 2.36
CA TYR A 342 -2.61 -24.25 2.23
C TYR A 342 -2.62 -22.88 1.55
N VAL A 343 -3.61 -22.64 0.71
CA VAL A 343 -3.80 -21.36 0.04
C VAL A 343 -4.98 -20.63 0.68
N ILE A 344 -4.69 -19.49 1.29
CA ILE A 344 -5.67 -18.62 1.93
C ILE A 344 -6.53 -18.00 0.84
N ASP A 345 -7.83 -18.18 0.97
CA ASP A 345 -8.82 -17.75 -0.01
C ASP A 345 -8.79 -16.22 -0.21
N LYS A 346 -8.72 -15.79 -1.48
CA LYS A 346 -8.77 -14.37 -1.86
C LYS A 346 -10.04 -13.65 -1.41
N ALA A 347 -11.14 -14.40 -1.16
CA ALA A 347 -12.37 -13.84 -0.60
C ALA A 347 -12.23 -13.42 0.88
N ARG A 348 -11.13 -13.81 1.54
CA ARG A 348 -10.78 -13.48 2.94
C ARG A 348 -9.62 -12.49 3.02
N VAL A 349 -8.57 -12.72 2.23
CA VAL A 349 -7.43 -11.82 2.11
C VAL A 349 -7.43 -11.26 0.69
N TRP A 350 -7.95 -10.05 0.53
CA TRP A 350 -8.16 -9.45 -0.78
C TRP A 350 -6.92 -8.66 -1.21
N GLY A 351 -6.19 -9.19 -2.19
CA GLY A 351 -5.19 -8.43 -2.93
C GLY A 351 -5.88 -7.41 -3.82
N ARG A 352 -5.67 -6.11 -3.56
CA ARG A 352 -6.25 -5.06 -4.37
C ARG A 352 -5.42 -4.82 -5.62
N THR A 353 -5.83 -5.48 -6.69
CA THR A 353 -5.23 -5.36 -8.03
C THR A 353 -6.06 -4.49 -8.98
N MET A 354 -7.33 -4.25 -8.67
CA MET A 354 -8.26 -3.47 -9.47
C MET A 354 -9.04 -2.47 -8.61
N GLY A 355 -9.65 -1.48 -9.25
CA GLY A 355 -10.48 -0.44 -8.61
C GLY A 355 -11.73 -0.88 -7.85
N TRP A 356 -11.89 -2.17 -7.63
CA TRP A 356 -13.07 -2.75 -7.01
C TRP A 356 -13.01 -2.61 -5.50
N THR A 357 -14.17 -2.29 -4.93
CA THR A 357 -14.35 -2.30 -3.48
C THR A 357 -14.20 -3.74 -2.97
N PRO A 358 -13.45 -3.98 -1.87
CA PRO A 358 -13.34 -5.31 -1.31
C PRO A 358 -14.73 -5.86 -0.93
N PRO A 359 -15.05 -7.12 -1.29
CA PRO A 359 -16.31 -7.75 -0.88
C PRO A 359 -16.51 -7.75 0.64
N ALA A 360 -17.75 -7.82 1.10
CA ALA A 360 -18.07 -7.89 2.53
C ALA A 360 -17.54 -9.16 3.23
N SER A 361 -17.12 -10.17 2.47
CA SER A 361 -16.51 -11.41 2.99
C SER A 361 -15.06 -11.24 3.45
N VAL A 362 -14.41 -10.15 3.05
CA VAL A 362 -12.98 -9.90 3.25
C VAL A 362 -12.70 -9.50 4.69
N VAL A 363 -11.66 -10.08 5.29
CA VAL A 363 -11.22 -9.78 6.66
C VAL A 363 -9.84 -9.11 6.69
N ALA A 364 -9.06 -9.24 5.61
CA ALA A 364 -7.80 -8.55 5.41
C ALA A 364 -7.70 -7.97 3.99
N LEU A 365 -7.15 -6.77 3.87
CA LEU A 365 -6.95 -6.05 2.63
C LEU A 365 -5.45 -5.88 2.39
N HIS A 366 -4.93 -6.44 1.30
CA HIS A 366 -3.53 -6.34 0.93
C HIS A 366 -3.36 -5.39 -0.27
N LEU A 367 -2.56 -4.33 -0.10
CA LEU A 367 -2.46 -3.21 -1.04
C LEU A 367 -1.12 -3.14 -1.80
N THR A 368 -0.47 -4.28 -2.07
CA THR A 368 0.85 -4.35 -2.74
C THR A 368 0.92 -3.46 -3.98
N CYS A 369 -0.11 -3.55 -4.84
CA CYS A 369 -0.17 -2.88 -6.13
C CYS A 369 -0.75 -1.45 -6.09
N THR A 370 -1.11 -0.93 -4.92
CA THR A 370 -1.79 0.36 -4.81
C THR A 370 -0.78 1.50 -4.66
N GLY A 371 -0.29 2.04 -5.77
CA GLY A 371 0.50 3.29 -5.85
C GLY A 371 1.45 3.60 -4.69
N LYS A 372 1.51 4.88 -4.28
CA LYS A 372 2.36 5.36 -3.18
C LYS A 372 1.82 4.94 -1.82
N LYS A 373 2.69 4.87 -0.81
CA LYS A 373 2.38 4.46 0.57
C LYS A 373 1.22 5.24 1.21
N GLU A 374 1.11 6.54 0.95
CA GLU A 374 0.02 7.41 1.45
C GLU A 374 -1.34 6.99 0.87
N LEU A 375 -1.35 6.61 -0.40
CA LEU A 375 -2.54 6.14 -1.08
C LEU A 375 -3.01 4.79 -0.52
N LYS A 376 -2.08 3.91 -0.14
CA LYS A 376 -2.41 2.63 0.53
C LYS A 376 -3.12 2.88 1.85
N VAL A 377 -2.60 3.79 2.68
CA VAL A 377 -3.24 4.19 3.95
C VAL A 377 -4.63 4.79 3.70
N TYR A 378 -4.74 5.73 2.77
CA TYR A 378 -6.01 6.34 2.41
C TYR A 378 -7.03 5.29 1.96
N ASP A 379 -6.61 4.34 1.13
CA ASP A 379 -7.51 3.34 0.59
C ASP A 379 -7.94 2.28 1.62
N ALA A 380 -7.06 1.95 2.56
CA ALA A 380 -7.41 1.16 3.74
C ALA A 380 -8.47 1.86 4.60
N LYS A 381 -8.32 3.17 4.84
CA LYS A 381 -9.31 4.00 5.53
C LYS A 381 -10.64 4.02 4.77
N GLU A 382 -10.62 4.33 3.48
CA GLU A 382 -11.82 4.41 2.64
C GLU A 382 -12.60 3.09 2.66
N SER A 383 -11.88 1.97 2.59
CA SER A 383 -12.42 0.61 2.62
C SER A 383 -12.82 0.12 4.01
N ALA A 384 -12.67 0.96 5.04
CA ALA A 384 -12.95 0.66 6.44
C ALA A 384 -12.04 -0.41 7.09
N PHE A 385 -10.81 -0.59 6.64
CA PHE A 385 -9.81 -1.48 7.27
C PHE A 385 -8.88 -0.78 8.28
N TRP A 386 -9.15 0.49 8.59
CA TRP A 386 -8.36 1.30 9.53
C TRP A 386 -8.98 1.31 10.93
N GLN A 387 -8.21 1.02 11.98
CA GLN A 387 -8.70 1.02 13.37
C GLN A 387 -8.85 2.43 13.93
N ASP A 388 -9.64 2.59 14.99
CA ASP A 388 -9.69 3.85 15.75
C ASP A 388 -8.45 3.97 16.63
N VAL A 389 -7.39 4.50 16.05
CA VAL A 389 -6.12 4.76 16.71
C VAL A 389 -6.03 6.26 16.97
N ASP A 390 -5.62 6.61 18.18
CA ASP A 390 -5.48 8.00 18.64
C ASP A 390 -6.73 8.84 18.40
N HIS A 391 -7.88 8.22 18.68
CA HIS A 391 -9.21 8.81 18.57
C HIS A 391 -9.54 9.34 17.17
N TYR A 392 -8.90 8.82 16.13
CA TYR A 392 -9.10 9.22 14.73
C TYR A 392 -10.58 9.27 14.35
N TYR A 393 -11.40 8.32 14.82
CA TYR A 393 -12.84 8.24 14.59
C TYR A 393 -13.70 8.67 15.78
N THR A 394 -13.20 8.54 17.02
CA THR A 394 -13.97 8.85 18.24
C THR A 394 -13.92 10.33 18.66
N ASP A 395 -12.95 11.10 18.17
CA ASP A 395 -12.85 12.54 18.40
C ASP A 395 -12.78 13.32 17.08
N PRO A 396 -13.86 13.31 16.28
CA PRO A 396 -13.85 13.96 14.98
C PRO A 396 -13.73 15.49 15.13
N PRO A 397 -12.90 16.16 14.31
CA PRO A 397 -12.88 17.62 14.27
C PRO A 397 -14.17 18.17 13.65
N ARG A 398 -14.32 19.49 13.63
CA ARG A 398 -15.38 20.10 12.81
C ARG A 398 -15.14 19.80 11.34
N ILE A 399 -16.18 19.40 10.63
CA ILE A 399 -16.09 18.93 9.25
C ILE A 399 -16.91 19.82 8.34
N LEU A 400 -16.37 20.07 7.16
CA LEU A 400 -17.06 20.57 5.98
C LEU A 400 -17.09 19.44 4.95
N THR A 401 -18.26 19.20 4.35
CA THR A 401 -18.42 18.22 3.27
C THR A 401 -19.39 18.74 2.22
N ILE A 402 -19.50 18.04 1.10
CA ILE A 402 -20.38 18.36 -0.02
C ILE A 402 -21.05 17.07 -0.50
N GLY A 403 -22.32 17.16 -0.89
CA GLY A 403 -23.09 15.98 -1.30
C GLY A 403 -22.53 15.23 -2.51
N ALA A 404 -22.01 15.95 -3.50
CA ALA A 404 -21.34 15.37 -4.68
C ALA A 404 -20.43 16.43 -5.31
N LEU A 405 -19.58 16.02 -6.26
CA LEU A 405 -18.89 16.91 -7.17
C LEU A 405 -19.22 16.44 -8.58
N ALA A 406 -19.58 17.36 -9.48
CA ALA A 406 -19.94 17.01 -10.84
C ALA A 406 -19.52 18.08 -11.86
N GLY A 407 -19.28 17.66 -13.10
CA GLY A 407 -18.88 18.52 -14.21
C GLY A 407 -17.65 17.97 -14.92
N ASP A 408 -17.01 18.78 -15.75
CA ASP A 408 -15.72 18.41 -16.31
C ASP A 408 -14.59 18.50 -15.27
N GLY A 409 -13.37 18.15 -15.67
CA GLY A 409 -12.22 18.19 -14.76
C GLY A 409 -11.93 19.59 -14.21
N GLU A 410 -12.22 20.66 -14.96
CA GLU A 410 -12.00 22.03 -14.52
C GLU A 410 -13.06 22.46 -13.50
N ALA A 411 -14.34 22.17 -13.78
CA ALA A 411 -15.45 22.46 -12.89
C ALA A 411 -15.29 21.75 -11.54
N VAL A 412 -14.92 20.46 -11.54
CA VAL A 412 -14.68 19.70 -10.31
C VAL A 412 -13.46 20.23 -9.56
N SER A 413 -12.36 20.56 -10.26
CA SER A 413 -11.18 21.17 -9.65
C SER A 413 -11.53 22.49 -8.94
N ARG A 414 -12.32 23.34 -9.60
CA ARG A 414 -12.78 24.62 -9.06
C ARG A 414 -13.70 24.45 -7.85
N GLN A 415 -14.68 23.54 -7.93
CA GLN A 415 -15.57 23.22 -6.80
C GLN A 415 -14.76 22.76 -5.59
N LEU A 416 -13.81 21.84 -5.79
CA LEU A 416 -12.96 21.35 -4.70
C LEU A 416 -12.06 22.45 -4.13
N LYS A 417 -11.51 23.31 -4.99
CA LYS A 417 -10.69 24.47 -4.58
C LYS A 417 -11.49 25.43 -3.69
N VAL A 418 -12.74 25.73 -4.03
CA VAL A 418 -13.66 26.52 -3.19
C VAL A 418 -13.93 25.82 -1.86
N MET A 419 -14.23 24.51 -1.87
CA MET A 419 -14.50 23.75 -0.65
C MET A 419 -13.30 23.73 0.31
N LEU A 420 -12.09 23.55 -0.21
CA LEU A 420 -10.86 23.57 0.59
C LEU A 420 -10.58 24.97 1.14
N ALA A 421 -10.80 26.02 0.35
CA ALA A 421 -10.65 27.40 0.83
C ALA A 421 -11.66 27.73 1.95
N LEU A 422 -12.90 27.25 1.86
CA LEU A 422 -13.90 27.40 2.91
C LEU A 422 -13.54 26.59 4.16
N ALA A 423 -13.09 25.35 3.99
CA ALA A 423 -12.67 24.49 5.10
C ALA A 423 -11.49 25.12 5.87
N ASN A 424 -10.48 25.63 5.16
CA ASN A 424 -9.36 26.34 5.75
C ASN A 424 -9.79 27.60 6.51
N ALA A 425 -10.62 28.44 5.89
CA ALA A 425 -11.05 29.70 6.49
C ALA A 425 -11.97 29.53 7.71
N THR A 426 -12.59 28.35 7.87
CA THR A 426 -13.51 28.04 8.98
C THR A 426 -12.93 27.08 10.01
N ASP A 427 -11.65 26.72 9.87
CA ASP A 427 -10.96 25.75 10.73
C ASP A 427 -11.75 24.43 10.82
N ARG A 428 -12.02 23.86 9.64
CA ARG A 428 -12.71 22.59 9.44
C ARG A 428 -11.84 21.64 8.64
N ALA A 429 -11.90 20.36 9.00
CA ALA A 429 -11.44 19.30 8.13
C ALA A 429 -12.41 19.13 6.95
N PHE A 430 -11.91 18.58 5.84
CA PHE A 430 -12.73 18.28 4.67
C PHE A 430 -12.96 16.78 4.51
N VAL A 431 -14.23 16.38 4.38
CA VAL A 431 -14.61 15.03 3.95
C VAL A 431 -15.13 15.12 2.52
N PRO A 432 -14.44 14.57 1.52
CA PRO A 432 -14.90 14.57 0.14
C PRO A 432 -16.14 13.67 -0.05
N PRO A 433 -16.92 13.88 -1.13
CA PRO A 433 -17.97 12.93 -1.48
C PRO A 433 -17.35 11.58 -1.87
N SER A 434 -18.11 10.50 -1.68
CA SER A 434 -17.66 9.16 -2.05
C SER A 434 -17.50 8.97 -3.55
N GLN A 435 -18.18 9.80 -4.34
CA GLN A 435 -18.24 9.70 -5.78
C GLN A 435 -18.19 11.10 -6.41
N ILE A 436 -17.51 11.17 -7.54
CA ILE A 436 -17.43 12.32 -8.43
C ILE A 436 -18.01 11.91 -9.79
N TYR A 437 -18.85 12.77 -10.36
CA TYR A 437 -19.42 12.61 -11.69
C TYR A 437 -18.64 13.47 -12.68
N ILE A 438 -17.72 12.85 -13.42
CA ILE A 438 -16.91 13.58 -14.41
C ILE A 438 -17.56 13.46 -15.78
N THR A 439 -17.90 14.59 -16.39
CA THR A 439 -18.24 14.66 -17.81
C THR A 439 -16.96 14.84 -18.62
N SER A 440 -16.73 13.96 -19.59
CA SER A 440 -15.61 14.10 -20.53
C SER A 440 -16.10 13.81 -21.94
N ASP A 441 -15.63 14.61 -22.90
CA ASP A 441 -15.92 14.43 -24.33
C ASP A 441 -15.19 13.22 -24.92
N LEU A 442 -14.45 12.47 -24.10
CA LEU A 442 -13.68 11.30 -24.54
C LEU A 442 -14.38 10.01 -24.14
N PRO A 443 -14.42 8.99 -25.03
CA PRO A 443 -14.80 7.64 -24.65
C PRO A 443 -13.74 7.02 -23.71
N GLY A 444 -14.18 6.15 -22.82
CA GLY A 444 -13.28 5.43 -21.92
C GLY A 444 -12.46 4.44 -22.71
N LEU A 445 -11.19 4.24 -22.33
CA LEU A 445 -10.50 3.04 -22.79
C LEU A 445 -11.02 1.87 -21.97
N SER A 446 -11.46 0.80 -22.64
CA SER A 446 -11.74 -0.46 -21.97
C SER A 446 -10.47 -1.04 -21.34
N ASP A 447 -10.63 -1.91 -20.35
CA ASP A 447 -9.51 -2.66 -19.74
C ASP A 447 -8.65 -3.37 -20.80
N ALA A 448 -9.31 -3.97 -21.79
CA ALA A 448 -8.65 -4.69 -22.87
C ALA A 448 -7.78 -3.76 -23.74
N GLU A 449 -8.27 -2.56 -24.05
CA GLU A 449 -7.53 -1.56 -24.82
C GLU A 449 -6.35 -1.00 -24.02
N PHE A 450 -6.55 -0.68 -22.74
CA PHE A 450 -5.48 -0.19 -21.89
C PHE A 450 -4.33 -1.20 -21.81
N HIS A 451 -4.64 -2.47 -21.49
CA HIS A 451 -3.63 -3.53 -21.43
C HIS A 451 -3.02 -3.86 -22.80
N HIS A 452 -3.73 -3.63 -23.91
CA HIS A 452 -3.15 -3.74 -25.24
C HIS A 452 -2.03 -2.71 -25.45
N PHE A 453 -2.26 -1.44 -25.07
CA PHE A 453 -1.24 -0.40 -25.16
C PHE A 453 -0.06 -0.68 -24.24
N GLU A 454 -0.33 -1.05 -22.98
CA GLU A 454 0.69 -1.38 -21.99
C GLU A 454 1.59 -2.54 -22.46
N LYS A 455 1.00 -3.66 -22.92
CA LYS A 455 1.75 -4.81 -23.47
C LYS A 455 2.56 -4.45 -24.72
N ALA A 456 2.08 -3.48 -25.50
CA ALA A 456 2.80 -2.98 -26.66
C ALA A 456 3.92 -1.99 -26.31
N GLY A 457 4.13 -1.67 -25.02
CA GLY A 457 5.06 -0.64 -24.58
C GLY A 457 4.67 0.76 -25.06
N LYS A 458 3.39 0.97 -25.39
CA LYS A 458 2.85 2.23 -25.87
C LYS A 458 2.08 2.90 -24.74
N TRP A 459 2.23 4.22 -24.64
CA TRP A 459 1.29 4.98 -23.81
C TRP A 459 -0.09 4.94 -24.46
N PRO A 460 -1.16 4.88 -23.64
CA PRO A 460 -2.52 5.06 -24.15
C PRO A 460 -2.60 6.35 -24.98
N PRO A 461 -3.38 6.37 -26.08
CA PRO A 461 -3.48 7.53 -26.94
C PRO A 461 -3.93 8.76 -26.14
N THR A 462 -3.24 9.87 -26.37
CA THR A 462 -3.57 11.18 -25.79
C THR A 462 -5.00 11.60 -26.14
N ARG A 463 -5.55 12.56 -25.39
CA ARG A 463 -6.85 13.20 -25.69
C ARG A 463 -6.95 13.60 -27.17
N ALA A 464 -5.94 14.30 -27.69
CA ALA A 464 -5.92 14.78 -29.06
C ALA A 464 -5.92 13.63 -30.08
N GLN A 465 -5.18 12.54 -29.81
CA GLN A 465 -5.15 11.36 -30.67
C GLN A 465 -6.50 10.63 -30.69
N ARG A 466 -7.11 10.45 -29.51
CA ARG A 466 -8.43 9.81 -29.41
C ARG A 466 -9.54 10.60 -30.12
N LEU A 467 -9.53 11.94 -30.01
CA LEU A 467 -10.47 12.79 -30.74
C LEU A 467 -10.22 12.74 -32.25
N ALA A 468 -8.96 12.84 -32.67
CA ALA A 468 -8.61 12.77 -34.10
C ALA A 468 -8.95 11.41 -34.73
N ASP A 469 -8.87 10.32 -33.97
CA ASP A 469 -9.27 8.99 -34.44
C ASP A 469 -10.79 8.80 -34.39
N ALA A 470 -11.46 9.36 -33.39
CA ALA A 470 -12.92 9.42 -33.33
C ALA A 470 -13.50 10.13 -34.55
N ASP A 471 -12.94 11.28 -34.93
CA ASP A 471 -13.37 12.08 -36.10
C ASP A 471 -13.17 11.35 -37.44
N LYS A 472 -12.25 10.38 -37.49
CA LYS A 472 -12.04 9.51 -38.67
C LYS A 472 -13.02 8.35 -38.76
N THR A 473 -13.75 8.07 -37.67
CA THR A 473 -14.72 6.98 -37.59
C THR A 473 -16.14 7.55 -37.58
N ASP A 474 -17.08 6.98 -38.34
CA ASP A 474 -18.50 7.41 -38.34
C ASP A 474 -19.27 7.02 -37.04
N PHE A 475 -18.54 6.78 -35.94
CA PHE A 475 -19.13 6.37 -34.67
C PHE A 475 -19.71 7.57 -33.90
N GLU A 476 -21.01 7.81 -34.10
CA GLU A 476 -21.83 8.79 -33.37
C GLU A 476 -21.71 8.72 -31.83
N LEU A 477 -21.40 7.54 -31.28
CA LEU A 477 -21.18 7.31 -29.84
C LEU A 477 -19.98 8.09 -29.28
N LEU A 478 -19.03 8.50 -30.13
CA LEU A 478 -17.85 9.28 -29.75
C LEU A 478 -18.10 10.80 -29.71
N LYS A 479 -19.29 11.24 -30.16
CA LYS A 479 -19.67 12.67 -30.22
C LYS A 479 -20.46 13.16 -29.01
N LYS A 480 -20.80 12.26 -28.06
CA LYS A 480 -21.57 12.60 -26.86
C LYS A 480 -20.66 12.57 -25.63
N PRO A 481 -20.75 13.55 -24.71
CA PRO A 481 -20.02 13.51 -23.46
C PRO A 481 -20.33 12.23 -22.69
N ALA A 482 -19.29 11.51 -22.31
CA ALA A 482 -19.40 10.37 -21.42
C ALA A 482 -19.41 10.87 -19.96
N VAL A 483 -20.28 10.28 -19.15
CA VAL A 483 -20.33 10.53 -17.71
C VAL A 483 -19.63 9.38 -17.00
N TYR A 484 -18.55 9.70 -16.29
CA TYR A 484 -17.79 8.76 -15.49
C TYR A 484 -18.16 8.90 -14.03
N HIS A 485 -18.53 7.78 -13.41
CA HIS A 485 -18.73 7.67 -11.98
C HIS A 485 -17.43 7.19 -11.33
N ARG A 486 -16.75 8.07 -10.62
CA ARG A 486 -15.39 7.85 -10.12
C ARG A 486 -15.31 8.04 -8.61
N ARG A 487 -14.45 7.25 -7.97
CA ARG A 487 -14.07 7.47 -6.56
C ARG A 487 -13.18 8.71 -6.47
N PHE A 488 -13.23 9.41 -5.35
CA PHE A 488 -12.46 10.63 -5.12
C PHE A 488 -10.97 10.49 -5.46
N ALA A 489 -10.30 9.48 -4.91
CA ALA A 489 -8.87 9.23 -5.13
C ALA A 489 -8.51 8.69 -6.53
N SER A 490 -9.50 8.48 -7.40
CA SER A 490 -9.28 8.18 -8.82
C SER A 490 -9.49 9.37 -9.75
N THR A 491 -9.91 10.49 -9.19
CA THR A 491 -10.15 11.74 -9.91
C THR A 491 -9.18 12.83 -9.47
N VAL A 492 -8.78 12.82 -8.20
CA VAL A 492 -7.84 13.78 -7.60
C VAL A 492 -6.59 13.03 -7.12
N ASP A 493 -5.41 13.56 -7.46
CA ASP A 493 -4.11 13.07 -6.98
C ASP A 493 -3.99 13.40 -5.50
N ILE A 494 -4.54 12.49 -4.69
CA ILE A 494 -4.71 12.71 -3.25
C ILE A 494 -3.37 12.94 -2.55
N VAL A 495 -2.30 12.31 -3.05
CA VAL A 495 -0.96 12.44 -2.45
C VAL A 495 -0.42 13.84 -2.67
N LYS A 496 -0.55 14.39 -3.88
CA LYS A 496 -0.19 15.79 -4.12
C LYS A 496 -1.08 16.74 -3.33
N LEU A 497 -2.38 16.45 -3.27
CA LEU A 497 -3.33 17.31 -2.55
C LEU A 497 -3.00 17.37 -1.04
N PHE A 498 -2.68 16.24 -0.40
CA PHE A 498 -2.25 16.21 1.00
C PHE A 498 -1.00 17.05 1.25
N ASN A 499 -0.03 17.01 0.33
CA ASN A 499 1.22 17.77 0.47
C ASN A 499 1.06 19.27 0.22
N GLN A 500 0.02 19.68 -0.51
CA GLN A 500 -0.21 21.08 -0.90
C GLN A 500 -1.25 21.79 -0.03
N SER A 501 -2.12 21.04 0.63
CA SER A 501 -3.24 21.56 1.40
C SER A 501 -2.89 21.73 2.87
N ALA A 502 -3.24 22.88 3.46
CA ALA A 502 -3.25 23.07 4.91
C ALA A 502 -4.48 22.45 5.59
N VAL A 503 -5.50 22.06 4.81
CA VAL A 503 -6.72 21.42 5.31
C VAL A 503 -6.47 19.93 5.53
N THR A 504 -6.83 19.43 6.72
CA THR A 504 -6.95 18.00 6.99
C THR A 504 -8.04 17.41 6.11
N ILE A 505 -7.67 16.51 5.21
CA ILE A 505 -8.60 15.84 4.29
C ILE A 505 -8.74 14.38 4.73
N PHE A 506 -9.97 13.96 5.02
CA PHE A 506 -10.29 12.58 5.37
C PHE A 506 -10.80 11.79 4.17
N GLU A 507 -10.92 10.48 4.33
CA GLU A 507 -11.55 9.61 3.35
C GLU A 507 -13.08 9.82 3.29
N PRO A 508 -13.73 9.58 2.14
CA PRO A 508 -15.18 9.75 2.02
C PRO A 508 -16.01 8.90 2.98
N SER A 509 -15.46 7.78 3.46
CA SER A 509 -16.14 6.92 4.41
C SER A 509 -15.95 7.34 5.88
N TYR A 510 -15.22 8.43 6.15
CA TYR A 510 -14.86 8.87 7.49
C TYR A 510 -16.09 9.04 8.40
N LEU A 511 -17.09 9.82 7.99
CA LEU A 511 -18.29 10.07 8.79
C LEU A 511 -19.05 8.78 9.15
N ARG A 512 -19.08 7.82 8.22
CA ARG A 512 -19.70 6.50 8.45
C ARG A 512 -18.90 5.69 9.47
N ASN A 513 -17.58 5.70 9.36
CA ASN A 513 -16.70 4.98 10.27
C ASN A 513 -16.70 5.63 11.66
N ALA A 514 -16.68 6.97 11.74
CA ALA A 514 -16.82 7.73 12.98
C ALA A 514 -18.11 7.39 13.73
N LEU A 515 -19.24 7.32 13.02
CA LEU A 515 -20.52 6.94 13.61
C LEU A 515 -20.53 5.50 14.13
N HIS A 516 -19.79 4.61 13.47
CA HIS A 516 -19.64 3.23 13.92
C HIS A 516 -18.83 3.13 15.22
N TYR A 517 -17.75 3.92 15.34
CA TYR A 517 -16.89 3.93 16.53
C TYR A 517 -17.44 4.75 17.70
N SER A 518 -18.43 5.60 17.49
CA SER A 518 -18.99 6.46 18.55
C SER A 518 -20.03 5.76 19.43
N ASP A 519 -20.16 4.43 19.38
CA ASP A 519 -21.19 3.63 20.07
C ASP A 519 -22.62 4.19 19.89
N GLY A 520 -22.88 4.84 18.75
CA GLY A 520 -24.16 5.47 18.43
C GLY A 520 -24.37 6.89 18.98
N ASP A 521 -23.41 7.50 19.67
CA ASP A 521 -23.44 8.94 19.99
C ASP A 521 -23.23 9.78 18.73
N ALA A 522 -24.32 10.00 18.00
CA ALA A 522 -24.34 10.78 16.78
C ALA A 522 -24.27 12.30 17.03
N SER A 523 -24.23 12.77 18.28
CA SER A 523 -24.27 14.21 18.59
C SER A 523 -23.07 14.95 18.00
N ARG A 524 -21.88 14.34 18.09
CA ARG A 524 -20.61 14.81 17.52
C ARG A 524 -20.56 14.73 15.98
N LEU A 525 -21.51 14.06 15.36
CA LEU A 525 -21.60 13.87 13.91
C LEU A 525 -22.89 14.45 13.32
N ARG A 526 -23.62 15.25 14.11
CA ARG A 526 -24.89 15.82 13.69
C ARG A 526 -24.67 16.78 12.52
N GLN A 527 -25.20 16.39 11.37
CA GLN A 527 -25.07 17.18 10.14
C GLN A 527 -26.03 18.36 10.14
N ARG A 528 -25.52 19.51 9.67
CA ARG A 528 -26.30 20.68 9.28
C ARG A 528 -26.15 20.87 7.78
N HIS A 529 -27.28 20.91 7.08
CA HIS A 529 -27.28 21.14 5.64
C HIS A 529 -27.31 22.64 5.35
N LEU A 530 -26.50 23.06 4.38
CA LEU A 530 -26.50 24.41 3.84
C LEU A 530 -26.73 24.30 2.32
N ASP A 531 -27.85 24.83 1.86
CA ASP A 531 -28.22 24.81 0.44
C ASP A 531 -27.42 25.87 -0.33
N SER A 532 -26.60 25.44 -1.29
CA SER A 532 -25.77 26.35 -2.09
C SER A 532 -26.60 27.30 -2.96
N MET A 533 -27.88 26.99 -3.24
CA MET A 533 -28.77 27.90 -3.95
C MET A 533 -29.00 29.21 -3.20
N LEU A 534 -28.89 29.18 -1.87
CA LEU A 534 -29.03 30.36 -1.00
C LEU A 534 -27.73 31.16 -0.88
N LEU A 535 -26.62 30.66 -1.44
CA LEU A 535 -25.29 31.24 -1.34
C LEU A 535 -24.93 31.93 -2.65
N HIS A 536 -24.46 33.17 -2.62
CA HIS A 536 -24.25 33.95 -3.86
C HIS A 536 -22.78 34.09 -4.26
N SER A 537 -21.85 33.82 -3.33
CA SER A 537 -20.41 33.96 -3.54
C SER A 537 -19.63 33.17 -2.49
N TYR A 538 -18.31 33.04 -2.69
CA TYR A 538 -17.40 32.54 -1.67
C TYR A 538 -17.53 33.32 -0.35
N GLN A 539 -17.53 34.65 -0.40
CA GLN A 539 -17.59 35.51 0.79
C GLN A 539 -18.91 35.34 1.55
N HIS A 540 -20.05 35.32 0.86
CA HIS A 540 -21.36 35.09 1.49
C HIS A 540 -21.42 33.69 2.13
N THR A 541 -20.81 32.69 1.50
CA THR A 541 -20.70 31.35 2.07
C THR A 541 -19.85 31.34 3.34
N LEU A 542 -18.70 32.01 3.31
CA LEU A 542 -17.80 32.11 4.46
C LEU A 542 -18.50 32.80 5.66
N GLU A 543 -19.18 33.92 5.42
CA GLU A 543 -19.96 34.63 6.44
C GLU A 543 -21.05 33.75 7.03
N THR A 544 -21.77 33.01 6.18
CA THR A 544 -22.81 32.06 6.61
C THR A 544 -22.22 30.95 7.48
N LEU A 545 -21.13 30.31 7.05
CA LEU A 545 -20.45 29.25 7.80
C LEU A 545 -19.84 29.75 9.13
N SER A 546 -19.52 31.05 9.20
CA SER A 546 -18.99 31.72 10.39
C SER A 546 -20.09 32.22 11.35
N SER A 547 -21.36 31.97 11.03
CA SER A 547 -22.53 32.38 11.83
C SER A 547 -23.28 31.18 12.40
N GLU A 548 -24.04 31.38 13.48
CA GLU A 548 -24.92 30.33 14.00
C GLU A 548 -26.11 30.07 13.05
N PRO A 549 -26.54 28.81 12.85
CA PRO A 549 -26.14 27.62 13.60
C PRO A 549 -24.92 26.86 13.02
N TYR A 550 -24.27 27.39 11.98
CA TYR A 550 -23.22 26.69 11.24
C TYR A 550 -21.86 26.74 11.94
N LEU A 551 -21.55 27.84 12.64
CA LEU A 551 -20.29 28.01 13.39
C LEU A 551 -20.06 26.88 14.39
N SER A 552 -21.09 26.53 15.17
CA SER A 552 -21.06 25.48 16.19
C SER A 552 -21.39 24.07 15.66
N ALA A 553 -21.84 23.95 14.41
CA ALA A 553 -22.19 22.66 13.84
C ALA A 553 -20.96 21.76 13.70
N PRO A 554 -20.98 20.52 14.22
CA PRO A 554 -19.84 19.62 14.09
C PRO A 554 -19.62 19.21 12.64
N VAL A 555 -20.68 18.96 11.88
CA VAL A 555 -20.59 18.65 10.45
C VAL A 555 -21.50 19.60 9.68
N VAL A 556 -20.95 20.29 8.68
CA VAL A 556 -21.72 21.08 7.72
C VAL A 556 -21.61 20.43 6.34
N THR A 557 -22.77 20.14 5.74
CA THR A 557 -22.87 19.54 4.41
C THR A 557 -23.43 20.58 3.46
N ILE A 558 -22.61 21.01 2.49
CA ILE A 558 -23.10 21.86 1.39
C ILE A 558 -23.91 20.99 0.43
N MET A 559 -25.19 21.34 0.27
CA MET A 559 -26.13 20.69 -0.64
C MET A 559 -26.16 21.43 -1.99
N ASP A 560 -26.60 20.73 -3.03
CA ASP A 560 -26.66 21.21 -4.42
C ASP A 560 -25.29 21.63 -4.99
N HIS A 561 -24.54 20.66 -5.50
CA HIS A 561 -23.16 20.85 -5.94
C HIS A 561 -23.01 21.65 -7.24
N ASN A 562 -24.05 21.69 -8.06
CA ASN A 562 -24.03 22.32 -9.39
C ASN A 562 -23.92 23.84 -9.33
N ASN A 563 -24.02 24.44 -8.14
CA ASN A 563 -24.02 25.89 -7.97
C ASN A 563 -22.74 26.43 -7.34
N ILE A 564 -21.80 25.56 -6.95
CA ILE A 564 -20.54 25.97 -6.33
C ILE A 564 -19.49 26.34 -7.40
N ASP A 565 -19.62 25.79 -8.60
CA ASP A 565 -18.76 26.10 -9.76
C ASP A 565 -18.78 27.59 -10.18
N ARG A 566 -19.86 28.31 -9.83
CA ARG A 566 -20.00 29.75 -10.03
C ARG A 566 -19.19 30.59 -9.04
N PHE A 567 -18.73 30.00 -7.94
CA PHE A 567 -17.95 30.73 -6.94
C PHE A 567 -16.51 30.85 -7.42
N GLU A 568 -16.01 32.08 -7.45
CA GLU A 568 -14.59 32.31 -7.60
C GLU A 568 -13.89 31.94 -6.30
N ALA A 569 -12.93 31.00 -6.37
CA ALA A 569 -12.07 30.69 -5.25
C ALA A 569 -11.20 31.91 -4.92
N PRO A 570 -10.89 32.16 -3.63
CA PRO A 570 -10.02 33.27 -3.25
C PRO A 570 -8.62 33.10 -3.83
N GLU A 571 -7.93 34.22 -4.03
CA GLU A 571 -6.53 34.23 -4.46
C GLU A 571 -5.66 33.43 -3.48
N GLY A 572 -4.76 32.59 -4.00
CA GLY A 572 -3.90 31.73 -3.19
C GLY A 572 -4.56 30.46 -2.65
N ALA A 573 -5.83 30.17 -2.99
CA ALA A 573 -6.43 28.88 -2.67
C ALA A 573 -5.61 27.71 -3.25
N THR A 574 -5.55 26.61 -2.51
CA THR A 574 -4.81 25.40 -2.87
C THR A 574 -5.19 24.90 -4.26
N ASP A 575 -4.20 24.67 -5.11
CA ASP A 575 -4.45 24.05 -6.40
C ASP A 575 -4.87 22.59 -6.22
N VAL A 576 -5.83 22.15 -7.04
CA VAL A 576 -6.37 20.80 -6.99
C VAL A 576 -5.74 19.98 -8.11
N PRO A 577 -4.83 19.04 -7.79
CA PRO A 577 -4.16 18.22 -8.81
C PRO A 577 -5.11 17.12 -9.29
N MET A 578 -5.74 17.32 -10.44
CA MET A 578 -6.59 16.30 -11.08
C MET A 578 -5.74 15.16 -11.68
N CYS A 579 -6.28 13.95 -11.71
CA CYS A 579 -5.61 12.80 -12.32
C CYS A 579 -5.66 12.88 -13.85
N ARG A 580 -4.61 12.45 -14.56
CA ARG A 580 -4.54 12.68 -16.02
C ARG A 580 -5.44 11.76 -16.84
N ALA A 581 -5.77 10.59 -16.29
CA ALA A 581 -6.48 9.53 -17.00
C ALA A 581 -7.80 9.17 -16.32
N ILE A 582 -8.69 10.16 -16.16
CA ILE A 582 -10.02 9.94 -15.56
C ILE A 582 -10.85 8.98 -16.43
N GLU A 583 -10.52 8.76 -17.70
CA GLU A 583 -11.24 7.86 -18.61
C GLU A 583 -10.69 6.42 -18.64
N THR A 584 -9.57 6.11 -17.98
CA THR A 584 -9.03 4.74 -17.94
C THR A 584 -9.61 3.94 -16.77
N VAL A 585 -9.58 2.61 -16.88
CA VAL A 585 -9.94 1.76 -15.75
C VAL A 585 -8.81 1.75 -14.72
N GLN A 586 -9.17 1.56 -13.45
CA GLN A 586 -8.23 1.53 -12.33
C GLN A 586 -7.51 0.18 -12.32
N GLY A 587 -6.19 0.19 -12.56
CA GLY A 587 -5.33 -1.00 -12.53
C GLY A 587 -4.28 -0.97 -11.40
N CYS A 588 -3.49 -2.04 -11.33
CA CYS A 588 -2.28 -2.10 -10.50
C CYS A 588 -1.32 -0.96 -10.88
N GLY A 589 -0.93 -0.14 -9.91
CA GLY A 589 0.14 0.84 -10.06
C GLY A 589 -0.26 2.30 -9.85
N THR A 590 -1.49 2.70 -10.18
CA THR A 590 -1.88 4.11 -10.07
C THR A 590 -3.41 4.28 -10.11
N LEU A 591 -4.01 4.69 -8.98
CA LEU A 591 -5.37 5.26 -9.01
C LEU A 591 -5.40 6.58 -9.82
N CYS A 592 -4.24 7.24 -9.95
CA CYS A 592 -4.02 8.45 -10.73
C CYS A 592 -2.71 8.35 -11.53
N LEU A 593 -2.83 8.25 -12.85
CA LEU A 593 -1.74 8.29 -13.83
C LEU A 593 -1.29 9.73 -14.12
#